data_AF-A0A173W8K3-F1
#
_entry.id   AF-A0A173W8K3-F1
#
_cell.length_a   1.000
_cell.length_b   1.000
_cell.length_c   1.000
_cell.angle_alpha   90.00
_cell.angle_beta   90.00
_cell.angle_gamma   90.00
#
_symmetry.space_group_name_H-M   'P 1'
#
loop_
_entity.id
_entity.type
_entity.pdbx_description
1 polymer ?
#
loop_
_entity_poly.entity_id
_entity_poly.type
_entity_poly.pdbx_seq_one_letter_code
_entity_poly.pdbx_strand_id
1 'polypeptide(L)'
;MTAERMFKEYKNLKKEQGILLFQLEQFSGIEESDVINSMMFGHADGNDRVQTSNRSDKTASVAINYKSVMDRENDEWFEFLWNRYQTVVEELKFFEHSVASLDGILPELVMDLVRGELTWETMEQKYNVSHAMIGKYRKAAMKELDFLYELRDKQTEAFILG
;
A
#
# COMPACT_ATOMS: atom_id res chain seq x y z
N MET A 1 6.78 -3.35 -9.77
CA MET A 1 5.39 -3.29 -10.29
C MET A 1 5.46 -3.35 -11.80
N THR A 2 4.52 -3.97 -12.51
CA THR A 2 4.50 -4.00 -13.99
C THR A 2 3.28 -3.27 -14.54
N ALA A 3 3.32 -2.84 -15.81
CA ALA A 3 2.17 -2.17 -16.41
C ALA A 3 0.94 -3.09 -16.44
N GLU A 4 1.11 -4.37 -16.78
CA GLU A 4 0.00 -5.34 -16.79
C GLU A 4 -0.73 -5.42 -15.44
N ARG A 5 0.03 -5.41 -14.33
CA ARG A 5 -0.55 -5.45 -12.99
C ARG A 5 -1.35 -4.18 -12.70
N MET A 6 -0.86 -3.02 -13.10
CA MET A 6 -1.60 -1.76 -12.96
C MET A 6 -2.93 -1.77 -13.73
N PHE A 7 -2.97 -2.33 -14.95
CA PHE A 7 -4.22 -2.45 -15.69
C PHE A 7 -5.30 -3.29 -14.98
N LYS A 8 -4.90 -4.21 -14.10
CA LYS A 8 -5.83 -5.07 -13.34
C LYS A 8 -6.14 -4.50 -11.96
N GLU A 9 -5.15 -3.89 -11.30
CA GLU A 9 -5.21 -3.54 -9.89
C GLU A 9 -5.42 -2.04 -9.62
N TYR A 10 -5.35 -1.17 -10.63
CA TYR A 10 -5.43 0.29 -10.44
C TYR A 10 -6.60 0.72 -9.54
N LYS A 11 -7.80 0.20 -9.79
CA LYS A 11 -8.98 0.49 -8.98
C LYS A 11 -8.85 0.00 -7.53
N ASN A 12 -8.25 -1.18 -7.33
CA ASN A 12 -8.02 -1.72 -5.99
C ASN A 12 -6.98 -0.89 -5.24
N LEU A 13 -5.90 -0.46 -5.92
CA LEU A 13 -4.88 0.41 -5.34
C LEU A 13 -5.44 1.78 -4.97
N LYS A 14 -6.32 2.39 -5.80
CA LYS A 14 -7.03 3.63 -5.44
C LYS A 14 -7.93 3.46 -4.21
N LYS A 15 -8.63 2.32 -4.12
CA LYS A 15 -9.44 2.00 -2.94
C LYS A 15 -8.55 1.79 -1.71
N GLU A 16 -7.46 1.07 -1.86
CA GLU A 16 -6.48 0.81 -0.81
C GLU A 16 -5.86 2.12 -0.31
N GLN A 17 -5.46 3.02 -1.21
CA GLN A 17 -4.99 4.38 -0.88
C GLN A 17 -5.99 5.11 0.02
N GLY A 18 -7.28 5.09 -0.34
CA GLY A 18 -8.34 5.73 0.45
C GLY A 18 -8.53 5.11 1.83
N ILE A 19 -8.49 3.78 1.93
CA ILE A 19 -8.62 3.06 3.20
C ILE A 19 -7.41 3.34 4.10
N LEU A 20 -6.19 3.26 3.56
CA LEU A 20 -4.95 3.54 4.29
C LEU A 20 -4.91 4.98 4.79
N LEU A 21 -5.32 5.95 3.97
CA LEU A 21 -5.42 7.34 4.39
C LEU A 21 -6.41 7.50 5.55
N PHE A 22 -7.60 6.90 5.44
CA PHE A 22 -8.59 6.93 6.50
C PHE A 22 -8.07 6.30 7.80
N GLN A 23 -7.38 5.16 7.72
CA GLN A 23 -6.78 4.48 8.87
C GLN A 23 -5.69 5.34 9.54
N LEU A 24 -4.86 6.03 8.74
CA LEU A 24 -3.85 6.96 9.24
C LEU A 24 -4.48 8.18 9.91
N GLU A 25 -5.54 8.75 9.33
CA GLU A 25 -6.26 9.91 9.88
C GLU A 25 -7.00 9.60 11.18
N GLN A 26 -7.54 8.39 11.31
CA GLN A 26 -8.27 7.92 12.49
C GLN A 26 -7.39 7.15 13.49
N PHE A 27 -6.07 7.15 13.31
CA PHE A 27 -5.17 6.35 14.13
C PHE A 27 -5.21 6.79 15.59
N SER A 28 -5.73 5.93 16.47
CA SER A 28 -5.81 6.16 17.92
C SER A 28 -4.90 5.23 18.73
N GLY A 29 -4.14 4.34 18.07
CA GLY A 29 -3.37 3.28 18.72
C GLY A 29 -4.22 2.09 19.19
N ILE A 30 -3.54 1.10 19.77
CA ILE A 30 -4.06 -0.12 20.39
C ILE A 30 -4.60 0.23 21.79
N GLU A 31 -5.78 -0.28 22.13
CA GLU A 31 -6.35 -0.09 23.46
C GLU A 31 -5.58 -0.90 24.53
N GLU A 32 -5.47 -0.34 25.72
CA GLU A 32 -4.77 -0.97 26.86
C GLU A 32 -5.29 -2.39 27.15
N SER A 33 -6.57 -2.67 26.92
CA SER A 33 -7.18 -3.99 27.12
C SER A 33 -6.69 -5.06 26.15
N ASP A 34 -6.34 -4.69 24.92
CA ASP A 34 -5.91 -5.65 23.89
C ASP A 34 -4.46 -6.11 24.15
N VAL A 35 -3.61 -5.22 24.66
CA VAL A 35 -2.24 -5.54 25.10
C VAL A 35 -2.25 -6.48 26.31
N ILE A 36 -3.16 -6.27 27.27
CA ILE A 36 -3.33 -7.14 28.44
C ILE A 36 -3.66 -8.57 28.01
N ASN A 37 -4.57 -8.74 27.04
CA ASN A 37 -4.92 -10.04 26.51
C ASN A 37 -3.71 -10.68 25.79
N SER A 38 -3.03 -9.94 24.93
CA SER A 38 -1.84 -10.42 24.20
C SER A 38 -0.72 -10.92 25.14
N MET A 39 -0.41 -10.17 26.21
CA MET A 39 0.60 -10.57 27.19
C MET A 39 0.17 -11.71 28.11
N MET A 40 -1.13 -11.88 28.38
CA MET A 40 -1.62 -13.02 29.17
C MET A 40 -1.53 -14.35 28.43
N PHE A 41 -1.56 -14.34 27.09
CA PHE A 41 -1.46 -15.54 26.26
C PHE A 41 -0.05 -15.77 25.68
N GLY A 42 0.86 -14.79 25.77
CA GLY A 42 2.29 -14.96 25.52
C GLY A 42 2.88 -15.89 26.59
N HIS A 43 3.29 -17.09 26.20
CA HIS A 43 3.74 -18.17 27.07
C HIS A 43 4.56 -17.70 28.28
N ALA A 44 4.01 -17.89 29.49
CA ALA A 44 4.82 -17.97 30.69
C ALA A 44 5.66 -19.25 30.59
N ASP A 45 6.87 -19.12 30.03
CA ASP A 45 7.83 -20.21 29.96
C ASP A 45 8.35 -20.50 31.38
N GLY A 46 7.56 -21.25 32.14
CA GLY A 46 7.94 -22.30 33.06
C GLY A 46 9.05 -22.11 34.11
N ASN A 47 9.57 -20.91 34.44
CA ASN A 47 10.71 -20.85 35.36
C ASN A 47 10.83 -19.70 36.37
N ASP A 48 9.80 -18.90 36.63
CA ASP A 48 9.89 -17.89 37.69
C ASP A 48 9.41 -18.43 39.05
N ARG A 49 10.33 -19.09 39.76
CA ARG A 49 10.16 -19.36 41.20
C ARG A 49 10.13 -18.01 41.93
N VAL A 50 8.94 -17.61 42.38
CA VAL A 50 8.68 -16.34 43.07
C VAL A 50 9.45 -16.30 44.40
N GLN A 51 10.60 -15.62 44.42
CA GLN A 51 11.23 -15.17 45.67
C GLN A 51 10.48 -13.95 46.20
N THR A 52 9.94 -14.09 47.42
CA THR A 52 9.16 -13.08 48.13
C THR A 52 10.04 -12.34 49.15
N SER A 53 10.87 -11.39 48.69
CA SER A 53 11.41 -10.39 49.61
C SER A 53 11.49 -9.01 48.95
N ASN A 54 11.19 -8.00 49.78
CA ASN A 54 10.95 -6.58 49.51
C ASN A 54 9.64 -6.21 48.80
N ARG A 55 8.97 -5.17 49.32
CA ARG A 55 7.87 -4.42 48.67
C ARG A 55 8.44 -3.82 47.37
N SER A 56 8.49 -4.66 46.36
CA SER A 56 8.97 -4.32 45.03
C SER A 56 7.80 -3.68 44.31
N ASP A 57 8.07 -2.54 43.66
CA ASP A 57 7.20 -1.80 42.73
C ASP A 57 6.81 -2.64 41.50
N LYS A 58 6.53 -3.94 41.66
CA LYS A 58 6.23 -4.89 40.60
C LYS A 58 5.04 -4.43 39.77
N THR A 59 4.04 -3.83 40.41
CA THR A 59 2.88 -3.26 39.71
C THR A 59 3.26 -2.06 38.84
N ALA A 60 4.16 -1.19 39.31
CA ALA A 60 4.63 -0.04 38.53
C ALA A 60 5.59 -0.48 37.41
N SER A 61 6.49 -1.44 37.66
CA SER A 61 7.38 -1.98 36.62
C SER A 61 6.60 -2.72 35.53
N VAL A 62 5.54 -3.44 35.91
CA VAL A 62 4.64 -4.11 34.97
C VAL A 62 3.81 -3.09 34.18
N ALA A 63 3.29 -2.03 34.82
CA ALA A 63 2.60 -0.92 34.14
C ALA A 63 3.51 -0.16 33.16
N ILE A 64 4.77 0.08 33.53
CA ILE A 64 5.77 0.71 32.64
C ILE A 64 6.08 -0.19 31.45
N ASN A 65 6.20 -1.50 31.66
CA ASN A 65 6.40 -2.47 30.59
C ASN A 65 5.19 -2.51 29.62
N TYR A 66 3.96 -2.54 30.14
CA TYR A 66 2.73 -2.47 29.33
C TYR A 66 2.72 -1.24 28.43
N LYS A 67 2.96 -0.06 29.01
CA LYS A 67 2.96 1.19 28.25
C LYS A 67 4.05 1.18 27.17
N SER A 68 5.25 0.72 27.50
CA SER A 68 6.35 0.64 26.53
C SER A 68 6.07 -0.32 25.38
N VAL A 69 5.40 -1.46 25.62
CA VAL A 69 5.04 -2.40 24.56
C VAL A 69 3.93 -1.82 23.69
N MET A 70 2.92 -1.20 24.30
CA MET A 70 1.83 -0.53 23.59
C MET A 70 2.34 0.61 22.70
N ASP A 71 3.20 1.48 23.23
CA ASP A 71 3.79 2.59 22.47
C ASP A 71 4.58 2.06 21.26
N ARG A 72 5.38 1.00 21.47
CA ARG A 72 6.14 0.36 20.38
C ARG A 72 5.23 -0.29 19.33
N GLU A 73 4.22 -1.05 19.74
CA GLU A 73 3.30 -1.71 18.80
C GLU A 73 2.49 -0.66 17.99
N ASN A 74 2.14 0.46 18.62
CA ASN A 74 1.51 1.59 17.96
C ASN A 74 2.45 2.24 16.94
N ASP A 75 3.71 2.49 17.31
CA ASP A 75 4.71 3.04 16.41
C ASP A 75 4.96 2.11 15.21
N GLU A 76 5.15 0.82 15.45
CA GLU A 76 5.36 -0.19 14.41
C GLU A 76 4.14 -0.29 13.47
N TRP A 77 2.92 -0.26 14.02
CA TRP A 77 1.71 -0.29 13.21
C TRP A 77 1.53 0.97 12.37
N PHE A 78 1.79 2.15 12.97
CA PHE A 78 1.75 3.42 12.24
C PHE A 78 2.78 3.45 11.12
N GLU A 79 4.02 3.05 11.39
CA GLU A 79 5.08 2.93 10.39
C GLU A 79 4.69 1.98 9.26
N PHE A 80 4.10 0.82 9.59
CA PHE A 80 3.61 -0.12 8.60
C PHE A 80 2.53 0.50 7.68
N LEU A 81 1.51 1.14 8.26
CA LEU A 81 0.45 1.82 7.50
C LEU A 81 1.01 2.93 6.62
N TRP A 82 1.92 3.73 7.18
CA TRP A 82 2.55 4.85 6.49
C TRP A 82 3.40 4.38 5.31
N ASN A 83 4.29 3.41 5.53
CA ASN A 83 5.14 2.84 4.47
C ASN A 83 4.30 2.22 3.36
N ARG A 84 3.21 1.51 3.72
CA ARG A 84 2.29 0.94 2.73
C ARG A 84 1.57 2.02 1.95
N TYR A 85 1.07 3.07 2.62
CA TYR A 85 0.42 4.21 1.98
C TYR A 85 1.36 4.90 0.99
N GLN A 86 2.59 5.21 1.41
CA GLN A 86 3.60 5.83 0.54
C GLN A 86 3.86 4.98 -0.71
N THR A 87 4.09 3.67 -0.52
CA THR A 87 4.31 2.74 -1.63
C THR A 87 3.16 2.77 -2.64
N VAL A 88 1.91 2.71 -2.17
CA VAL A 88 0.72 2.72 -3.05
C VAL A 88 0.58 4.07 -3.76
N VAL A 89 0.79 5.17 -3.06
CA VAL A 89 0.67 6.54 -3.61
C VAL A 89 1.73 6.80 -4.67
N GLU A 90 2.98 6.45 -4.40
CA GLU A 90 4.08 6.62 -5.35
C GLU A 90 3.86 5.80 -6.62
N GLU A 91 3.41 4.56 -6.46
CA GLU A 91 3.13 3.69 -7.59
C GLU A 91 1.95 4.21 -8.44
N LEU A 92 0.87 4.68 -7.81
CA LEU A 92 -0.25 5.32 -8.51
C LEU A 92 0.19 6.59 -9.24
N LYS A 93 0.97 7.46 -8.59
CA LYS A 93 1.49 8.70 -9.20
C LYS A 93 2.39 8.41 -10.38
N PHE A 94 3.30 7.44 -10.23
CA PHE A 94 4.20 7.03 -11.31
C PHE A 94 3.41 6.52 -12.51
N PHE A 95 2.45 5.62 -12.28
CA PHE A 95 1.60 5.10 -13.35
C PHE A 95 0.82 6.21 -14.05
N GLU A 96 0.13 7.08 -13.30
CA GLU A 96 -0.67 8.18 -13.87
C GLU A 96 0.19 9.15 -14.68
N HIS A 97 1.38 9.47 -14.20
CA HIS A 97 2.33 10.31 -14.93
C HIS A 97 2.83 9.61 -16.21
N SER A 98 3.13 8.32 -16.13
CA SER A 98 3.60 7.50 -17.26
C SER A 98 2.52 7.37 -18.34
N VAL A 99 1.25 7.24 -17.93
CA VAL A 99 0.11 7.24 -18.84
C VAL A 99 -0.08 8.61 -19.48
N ALA A 100 0.07 9.69 -18.71
CA ALA A 100 -0.03 11.06 -19.22
C ALA A 100 1.07 11.41 -20.23
N SER A 101 2.22 10.74 -20.19
CA SER A 101 3.31 10.92 -21.16
C SER A 101 3.15 10.12 -22.46
N LEU A 102 2.14 9.24 -22.57
CA LEU A 102 1.91 8.47 -23.80
C LEU A 102 1.43 9.38 -24.94
N ASP A 103 1.68 8.95 -26.17
CA ASP A 103 1.32 9.75 -27.35
C ASP A 103 -0.14 9.62 -27.79
N GLY A 104 -0.67 10.72 -28.35
CA GLY A 104 -1.94 10.75 -29.05
C GLY A 104 -3.14 10.48 -28.15
N ILE A 105 -3.97 9.50 -28.52
CA ILE A 105 -5.20 9.16 -27.79
C ILE A 105 -4.96 8.20 -26.61
N LEU A 106 -3.74 7.66 -26.48
CA LEU A 106 -3.42 6.62 -25.49
C LEU A 106 -3.60 7.07 -24.04
N PRO A 107 -3.22 8.29 -23.61
CA PRO A 107 -3.40 8.71 -22.23
C PRO A 107 -4.86 8.61 -21.76
N GLU A 108 -5.77 9.20 -22.54
CA GLU A 108 -7.18 9.21 -22.19
C GLU A 108 -7.77 7.78 -22.26
N LEU A 109 -7.47 7.05 -23.34
CA LEU A 109 -7.98 5.69 -23.54
C LEU A 109 -7.53 4.73 -22.44
N VAL A 110 -6.27 4.81 -22.01
CA VAL A 110 -5.75 3.95 -20.93
C VAL A 110 -6.42 4.30 -19.60
N MET A 111 -6.56 5.59 -19.28
CA MET A 111 -7.23 6.01 -18.05
C MET A 111 -8.69 5.52 -17.99
N ASP A 112 -9.41 5.60 -19.10
CA ASP A 112 -10.77 5.09 -19.19
C ASP A 112 -10.85 3.57 -19.03
N LEU A 113 -9.89 2.84 -19.64
CA LEU A 113 -9.79 1.38 -19.49
C LEU A 113 -9.56 0.96 -18.03
N VAL A 114 -8.63 1.60 -17.33
CA VAL A 114 -8.26 1.20 -15.95
C VAL A 114 -9.26 1.64 -14.89
N ARG A 115 -10.01 2.72 -15.15
CA ARG A 115 -11.14 3.13 -14.29
C ARG A 115 -12.31 2.16 -14.43
N GLY A 116 -12.54 1.64 -15.63
CA GLY A 116 -13.58 0.64 -15.90
C GLY A 116 -15.00 1.19 -15.72
N GLU A 117 -15.19 2.50 -15.92
CA GLU A 117 -16.48 3.18 -15.80
C GLU A 117 -17.29 3.11 -17.09
N LEU A 118 -16.62 2.88 -18.23
CA LEU A 118 -17.23 2.83 -19.55
C LEU A 118 -17.38 1.38 -20.03
N THR A 119 -18.50 1.10 -20.69
CA THR A 119 -18.67 -0.18 -21.40
C THR A 119 -17.84 -0.17 -22.69
N TRP A 120 -17.59 -1.36 -23.25
CA TRP A 120 -16.90 -1.48 -24.53
C TRP A 120 -17.58 -0.69 -25.66
N GLU A 121 -18.92 -0.73 -25.72
CA GLU A 121 -19.69 0.03 -26.72
C GLU A 121 -19.50 1.54 -26.56
N THR A 122 -19.53 2.06 -25.33
CA THR A 122 -19.31 3.49 -25.07
C THR A 122 -17.87 3.89 -25.39
N MET A 123 -16.89 3.02 -25.15
CA MET A 123 -15.49 3.25 -25.54
C MET A 123 -15.33 3.32 -27.06
N GLU A 124 -15.95 2.39 -27.80
CA GLU A 124 -15.90 2.36 -29.27
C GLU A 124 -16.50 3.64 -29.88
N GLN A 125 -17.61 4.11 -29.31
CA GLN A 125 -18.25 5.37 -29.72
C GLN A 125 -17.38 6.59 -29.37
N LYS A 126 -16.86 6.66 -28.15
CA LYS A 126 -16.06 7.80 -27.66
C LYS A 126 -14.80 8.03 -28.50
N TYR A 127 -14.09 6.95 -28.82
CA TYR A 127 -12.85 7.00 -29.57
C TYR A 127 -13.04 6.82 -31.09
N ASN A 128 -14.28 6.59 -31.54
CA ASN A 128 -14.64 6.31 -32.94
C ASN A 128 -13.79 5.19 -33.57
N VAL A 129 -13.61 4.10 -32.83
CA VAL A 129 -12.75 2.97 -33.19
C VAL A 129 -13.44 1.65 -32.87
N SER A 130 -13.09 0.59 -33.58
CA SER A 130 -13.64 -0.74 -33.28
C SER A 130 -13.04 -1.35 -32.02
N HIS A 131 -13.77 -2.31 -31.42
CA HIS A 131 -13.28 -3.12 -30.30
C HIS A 131 -11.84 -3.64 -30.50
N ALA A 132 -11.56 -4.16 -31.70
CA ALA A 132 -10.26 -4.72 -32.04
C ALA A 132 -9.15 -3.66 -32.02
N MET A 133 -9.47 -2.42 -32.38
CA MET A 133 -8.53 -1.31 -32.36
C MET A 133 -8.25 -0.85 -30.92
N ILE A 134 -9.25 -0.83 -30.04
CA ILE A 134 -9.04 -0.60 -28.60
C ILE A 134 -8.06 -1.64 -28.04
N GLY A 135 -8.22 -2.91 -28.41
CA GLY A 135 -7.27 -3.97 -28.05
C GLY A 135 -5.85 -3.73 -28.56
N LYS A 136 -5.68 -3.13 -29.75
CA LYS A 136 -4.37 -2.72 -30.28
C LYS A 136 -3.78 -1.56 -29.50
N TYR A 137 -4.57 -0.52 -29.22
CA TYR A 137 -4.12 0.63 -28.41
C TYR A 137 -3.71 0.21 -27.00
N ARG A 138 -4.49 -0.67 -26.36
CA ARG A 138 -4.14 -1.24 -25.06
C ARG A 138 -2.78 -1.94 -25.10
N LYS A 139 -2.52 -2.77 -26.11
CA LYS A 139 -1.22 -3.46 -26.27
C LYS A 139 -0.07 -2.48 -26.54
N ALA A 140 -0.30 -1.45 -27.35
CA ALA A 140 0.70 -0.42 -27.64
C ALA A 140 1.08 0.35 -26.36
N ALA A 141 0.07 0.84 -25.64
CA ALA A 141 0.28 1.53 -24.36
C ALA A 141 0.99 0.63 -23.34
N MET A 142 0.60 -0.64 -23.22
CA MET A 142 1.23 -1.56 -22.27
C MET A 142 2.72 -1.76 -22.55
N LYS A 143 3.11 -1.88 -23.84
CA LYS A 143 4.51 -1.99 -24.24
C LYS A 143 5.33 -0.75 -23.87
N GLU A 144 4.75 0.44 -24.06
CA GLU A 144 5.42 1.70 -23.74
C GLU A 144 5.53 1.92 -22.23
N LEU A 145 4.47 1.59 -21.48
CA LEU A 145 4.49 1.63 -20.02
C LEU A 145 5.50 0.64 -19.44
N ASP A 146 5.56 -0.60 -19.94
CA ASP A 146 6.56 -1.58 -19.51
C ASP A 146 8.00 -1.04 -19.69
N PHE A 147 8.27 -0.33 -20.79
CA PHE A 147 9.55 0.35 -20.98
C PHE A 147 9.82 1.45 -19.94
N LEU A 148 8.79 2.24 -19.58
CA LEU A 148 8.93 3.26 -18.52
C LEU A 148 9.18 2.64 -17.14
N TYR A 149 8.55 1.50 -16.85
CA TYR A 149 8.82 0.73 -15.63
C TYR A 149 10.25 0.20 -15.59
N GLU A 150 10.74 -0.40 -16.69
CA GLU A 150 12.13 -0.84 -16.80
C GLU A 150 13.13 0.33 -16.64
N LEU A 151 12.77 1.52 -17.15
CA LEU A 151 13.61 2.71 -17.01
C LEU A 151 13.70 3.15 -15.54
N ARG A 152 12.58 3.18 -14.82
CA ARG A 152 12.55 3.49 -13.39
C ARG A 152 13.38 2.48 -12.57
N ASP A 153 13.26 1.20 -12.90
CA ASP A 153 13.98 0.14 -12.18
C ASP A 153 15.50 0.29 -12.39
N LYS A 154 15.95 0.58 -13.63
CA LYS A 154 17.38 0.89 -13.92
C LYS A 154 17.89 2.13 -13.18
N GLN A 155 17.09 3.19 -13.10
CA GLN A 155 17.45 4.40 -12.36
C GLN A 155 17.58 4.12 -10.86
N THR A 156 16.69 3.30 -10.31
CA THR A 156 16.72 2.89 -8.91
C THR A 156 17.93 2.01 -8.61
N GLU A 157 18.23 1.03 -9.46
CA GLU A 157 19.42 0.19 -9.36
C GLU A 157 20.70 1.03 -9.40
N ALA A 158 20.79 1.98 -10.33
CA ALA A 158 21.95 2.87 -10.43
C ALA A 158 22.15 3.74 -9.18
N PHE A 159 21.06 4.17 -8.52
CA PHE A 159 21.14 4.92 -7.27
C PHE A 159 21.55 4.05 -6.07
N ILE A 160 21.12 2.79 -6.02
CA ILE A 160 21.44 1.88 -4.90
C ILE A 160 22.86 1.32 -5.01
N LEU A 161 23.34 1.05 -6.24
CA LEU A 161 24.62 0.40 -6.50
C LEU A 161 25.76 1.38 -6.85
N GLY A 162 25.43 2.64 -7.16
CA GLY A 162 26.39 3.71 -7.45
C GLY A 162 26.78 4.49 -6.20
#